data_AF-A0A418FLI5-F1
#
_entry.id   AF-A0A418FLI5-F1
#
_cell.length_a   1.000
_cell.length_b   1.000
_cell.length_c   1.000
_cell.angle_alpha   90.00
_cell.angle_beta   90.00
_cell.angle_gamma   90.00
#
_symmetry.space_group_name_H-M   'P 1'
#
loop_
_entity.id
_entity.type
_entity.pdbx_description
1 polymer ?
#
loop_
_entity_poly.entity_id
_entity_poly.type
_entity_poly.pdbx_seq_one_letter_code
_entity_poly.pdbx_strand_id
1 'polypeptide(L)'
;MSEPSLEAVPAATDYAAFGQESIQMLTDRASSKDTSIKWSLVKQYDGIDISRGVVEGNDWNAIKAVGIIRCAARFLADRLTDPNEMKSFDNNTDVCDVLDDVDDHTKVLHVRAKAVFPTTARDFVVVTAIGHLADKSTIVIASRSVEHAHAPIDPCYVRATTYLSGYLLRPTSPSSCEVTMLVHMNLGGSLPSFIINMLAVDAPIHLLGKLRTLYAEVEHDIDED
;
A
#
# COMPACT_ATOMS: atom_id res chain seq x y z
N MET A 1 -33.57 20.18 -3.70
CA MET A 1 -32.18 20.32 -3.24
C MET A 1 -32.21 20.21 -1.74
N SER A 2 -31.67 19.12 -1.21
CA SER A 2 -31.47 18.92 0.22
C SER A 2 -30.00 18.58 0.34
N GLU A 3 -29.21 19.49 0.92
CA GLU A 3 -27.84 19.19 1.31
C GLU A 3 -27.88 18.03 2.32
N PRO A 4 -27.03 17.00 2.18
CA PRO A 4 -26.90 16.02 3.25
C PRO A 4 -26.26 16.73 4.45
N SER A 5 -26.93 16.62 5.60
CA SER A 5 -26.41 17.08 6.88
C SER A 5 -25.05 16.44 7.12
N LEU A 6 -24.05 17.25 7.45
CA LEU A 6 -22.79 16.78 8.03
C LEU A 6 -23.13 15.97 9.29
N GLU A 7 -23.05 14.65 9.16
CA GLU A 7 -23.04 13.76 10.31
C GLU A 7 -21.86 14.15 11.20
N ALA A 8 -22.08 14.11 12.51
CA ALA A 8 -21.14 14.55 13.52
C ALA A 8 -19.75 13.92 13.31
N VAL A 9 -18.70 14.73 13.52
CA VAL A 9 -17.30 14.29 13.58
C VAL A 9 -17.24 13.02 14.44
N PRO A 10 -16.76 11.87 13.91
CA PRO A 10 -16.69 10.65 14.70
C PRO A 10 -15.89 10.89 15.99
N ALA A 11 -16.27 10.18 17.05
CA ALA A 11 -15.42 10.07 18.24
C ALA A 11 -13.98 9.75 17.81
N ALA A 12 -12.99 10.31 18.52
CA ALA A 12 -11.56 10.14 18.22
C ALA A 12 -11.29 8.71 17.72
N THR A 13 -10.88 8.59 16.45
CA THR A 13 -10.72 7.29 15.83
C THR A 13 -9.65 6.53 16.60
N ASP A 14 -9.98 5.35 17.12
CA ASP A 14 -8.99 4.43 17.69
C ASP A 14 -8.15 3.88 16.54
N TYR A 15 -7.04 4.56 16.25
CA TYR A 15 -6.16 4.22 15.14
C TYR A 15 -5.53 2.84 15.30
N ALA A 16 -5.27 2.39 16.53
CA ALA A 16 -4.72 1.06 16.77
C ALA A 16 -5.75 -0.03 16.38
N ALA A 17 -6.99 0.08 16.87
CA ALA A 17 -8.06 -0.85 16.51
C ALA A 17 -8.35 -0.83 14.99
N PHE A 18 -8.40 0.36 14.40
CA PHE A 18 -8.59 0.54 12.95
C PHE A 18 -7.43 -0.07 12.13
N GLY A 19 -6.20 0.07 12.61
CA GLY A 19 -5.02 -0.57 12.04
C GLY A 19 -5.11 -2.10 12.07
N GLN A 20 -5.53 -2.68 13.19
CA GLN A 20 -5.73 -4.13 13.31
C GLN A 20 -6.84 -4.65 12.38
N GLU A 21 -7.95 -3.92 12.25
CA GLU A 21 -8.99 -4.24 11.27
C GLU A 21 -8.42 -4.22 9.85
N SER A 22 -7.59 -3.22 9.52
CA SER A 22 -6.93 -3.11 8.22
C SER A 22 -6.02 -4.31 7.91
N ILE A 23 -5.26 -4.79 8.90
CA ILE A 23 -4.43 -5.99 8.80
C ILE A 23 -5.29 -7.23 8.50
N GLN A 24 -6.41 -7.38 9.21
CA GLN A 24 -7.33 -8.50 8.98
C GLN A 24 -7.92 -8.45 7.56
N MET A 25 -8.38 -7.28 7.11
CA MET A 25 -8.90 -7.09 5.75
C MET A 25 -7.85 -7.42 4.68
N LEU A 26 -6.60 -6.98 4.86
CA LEU A 26 -5.52 -7.25 3.90
C LEU A 26 -5.18 -8.74 3.85
N THR A 27 -5.16 -9.38 5.02
CA THR A 27 -4.98 -10.83 5.15
C THR A 27 -6.05 -11.60 4.38
N ASP A 28 -7.32 -11.24 4.58
CA ASP A 28 -8.43 -11.94 3.94
C ASP A 28 -8.42 -11.77 2.42
N ARG A 29 -8.09 -10.56 1.91
CA ARG A 29 -7.94 -10.27 0.47
C ARG A 29 -6.72 -10.91 -0.19
N ALA A 30 -5.61 -11.03 0.55
CA ALA A 30 -4.42 -11.71 0.04
C ALA A 30 -4.62 -13.22 -0.03
N SER A 31 -5.46 -13.76 0.87
CA SER A 31 -5.88 -15.15 0.87
C SER A 31 -7.04 -15.42 -0.11
N SER A 32 -7.49 -16.66 -0.17
CA SER A 32 -8.72 -17.05 -0.90
C SER A 32 -10.00 -16.88 -0.07
N LYS A 33 -9.94 -16.25 1.12
CA LYS A 33 -11.09 -16.10 2.02
C LYS A 33 -12.04 -14.99 1.59
N ASP A 34 -11.51 -13.89 1.04
CA ASP A 34 -12.35 -12.83 0.49
C ASP A 34 -12.89 -13.26 -0.90
N THR A 35 -14.15 -13.67 -0.92
CA THR A 35 -14.87 -14.06 -2.15
C THR A 35 -15.57 -12.88 -2.82
N SER A 36 -15.53 -11.69 -2.22
CA SER A 36 -16.14 -10.47 -2.79
C SER A 36 -15.32 -9.88 -3.94
N ILE A 37 -14.04 -10.24 -4.06
CA ILE A 37 -13.14 -9.76 -5.11
C ILE A 37 -12.86 -10.87 -6.11
N LYS A 38 -13.21 -10.61 -7.37
CA LYS A 38 -12.90 -11.51 -8.48
C LYS A 38 -11.57 -11.13 -9.10
N TRP A 39 -10.52 -11.87 -8.74
CA TRP A 39 -9.18 -11.68 -9.26
C TRP A 39 -9.01 -12.29 -10.65
N SER A 40 -8.35 -11.56 -11.54
CA SER A 40 -7.93 -12.00 -12.87
C SER A 40 -6.50 -11.55 -13.13
N LEU A 41 -5.65 -12.46 -13.63
CA LEU A 41 -4.28 -12.11 -14.02
C LEU A 41 -4.32 -11.17 -15.23
N VAL A 42 -3.62 -10.03 -15.14
CA VAL A 42 -3.59 -9.02 -16.20
C VAL A 42 -2.22 -8.88 -16.86
N LYS A 43 -1.13 -9.18 -16.14
CA LYS A 43 0.23 -9.13 -16.68
C LYS A 43 1.16 -10.02 -15.85
N GLN A 44 2.11 -10.66 -16.53
CA GLN A 44 3.29 -11.24 -15.88
C GLN A 44 4.51 -10.55 -16.50
N TYR A 45 5.40 -10.05 -15.66
CA TYR A 45 6.59 -9.35 -16.13
C TYR A 45 7.71 -9.48 -15.11
N ASP A 46 8.90 -9.91 -15.54
CA ASP A 46 10.08 -10.03 -14.68
C ASP A 46 9.82 -10.84 -13.39
N GLY A 47 9.07 -11.95 -13.49
CA GLY A 47 8.69 -12.75 -12.31
C GLY A 47 7.83 -11.99 -11.30
N ILE A 48 7.06 -10.99 -11.76
CA ILE A 48 6.02 -10.29 -11.00
C ILE A 48 4.68 -10.57 -11.69
N ASP A 49 3.73 -11.10 -10.91
CA ASP A 49 2.37 -11.36 -11.35
C ASP A 49 1.46 -10.22 -10.92
N ILE A 50 0.81 -9.57 -11.89
CA ILE A 50 -0.17 -8.50 -11.65
C ILE A 50 -1.57 -9.05 -11.90
N SER A 51 -2.42 -8.97 -10.90
CA SER A 51 -3.84 -9.31 -10.98
C SER A 51 -4.72 -8.10 -10.71
N ARG A 52 -5.83 -8.01 -11.45
CA ARG A 52 -6.90 -7.05 -11.23
C ARG A 52 -8.06 -7.73 -10.53
N GLY A 53 -8.52 -7.13 -9.44
CA GLY A 53 -9.67 -7.55 -8.65
C GLY A 53 -10.84 -6.61 -8.88
N VAL A 54 -11.94 -7.12 -9.44
CA VAL A 54 -13.19 -6.35 -9.55
C VAL A 54 -13.87 -6.37 -8.19
N VAL A 55 -14.18 -5.19 -7.67
CA VAL A 55 -14.91 -4.99 -6.41
C VAL A 55 -16.32 -4.51 -6.73
N GLU A 56 -17.33 -5.26 -6.30
CA GLU A 56 -18.73 -4.93 -6.61
C GLU A 56 -19.11 -3.55 -6.08
N GLY A 57 -19.75 -2.73 -6.92
CA GLY A 57 -20.16 -1.37 -6.57
C GLY A 57 -19.04 -0.33 -6.52
N ASN A 58 -17.81 -0.66 -6.98
CA ASN A 58 -16.70 0.28 -7.03
C ASN A 58 -16.15 0.44 -8.47
N ASP A 59 -16.00 1.68 -8.92
CA ASP A 59 -15.44 2.00 -10.24
C ASP A 59 -13.91 1.75 -10.31
N TRP A 60 -13.25 1.66 -9.15
CA TRP A 60 -11.83 1.42 -9.02
C TRP A 60 -11.57 -0.05 -8.70
N ASN A 61 -10.78 -0.69 -9.55
CA ASN A 61 -10.39 -2.07 -9.31
C ASN A 61 -9.30 -2.15 -8.24
N ALA A 62 -9.32 -3.22 -7.46
CA ALA A 62 -8.19 -3.62 -6.64
C ALA A 62 -7.07 -4.17 -7.53
N ILE A 63 -5.83 -3.94 -7.12
CA ILE A 63 -4.62 -4.42 -7.80
C ILE A 63 -3.84 -5.27 -6.82
N LYS A 64 -3.38 -6.43 -7.29
CA LYS A 64 -2.49 -7.32 -6.55
C LYS A 64 -1.24 -7.57 -7.37
N ALA A 65 -0.08 -7.33 -6.79
CA ALA A 65 1.21 -7.65 -7.39
C ALA A 65 1.96 -8.65 -6.51
N VAL A 66 2.44 -9.75 -7.08
CA VAL A 66 3.15 -10.80 -6.34
C VAL A 66 4.52 -11.01 -6.96
N GLY A 67 5.58 -11.02 -6.15
CA GLY A 67 6.93 -11.31 -6.61
C GLY A 67 7.89 -11.62 -5.47
N ILE A 68 9.01 -12.26 -5.79
CA ILE A 68 10.08 -12.57 -4.82
C ILE A 68 11.05 -11.40 -4.71
N ILE A 69 11.49 -11.09 -3.48
CA ILE A 69 12.58 -10.17 -3.18
C ILE A 69 13.62 -10.92 -2.33
N ARG A 70 14.89 -10.84 -2.73
CA ARG A 70 16.02 -11.54 -2.09
C ARG A 70 16.52 -10.79 -0.85
N CYS A 71 15.66 -10.64 0.15
CA CYS A 71 16.04 -10.19 1.48
C CYS A 71 15.12 -10.79 2.55
N ALA A 72 15.55 -10.74 3.81
CA ALA A 72 14.74 -11.17 4.94
C ALA A 72 13.42 -10.36 5.00
N ALA A 73 12.30 -11.03 5.29
CA ALA A 73 10.98 -10.39 5.37
C ALA A 73 10.94 -9.26 6.42
N ARG A 74 11.60 -9.45 7.57
CA ARG A 74 11.67 -8.42 8.63
C ARG A 74 12.43 -7.18 8.18
N PHE A 75 13.58 -7.37 7.52
CA PHE A 75 14.36 -6.25 6.98
C PHE A 75 13.54 -5.44 5.98
N LEU A 76 12.83 -6.11 5.08
CA LEU A 76 11.96 -5.43 4.13
C LEU A 76 10.79 -4.71 4.81
N ALA A 77 10.19 -5.33 5.83
CA ALA A 77 9.14 -4.70 6.62
C ALA A 77 9.61 -3.39 7.25
N ASP A 78 10.80 -3.39 7.86
CA ASP A 78 11.40 -2.21 8.49
C ASP A 78 11.51 -1.05 7.48
N ARG A 79 11.98 -1.35 6.26
CA ARG A 79 12.06 -0.36 5.17
C ARG A 79 10.71 0.15 4.70
N LEU A 80 9.74 -0.75 4.52
CA LEU A 80 8.40 -0.39 4.04
C LEU A 80 7.60 0.42 5.06
N THR A 81 7.90 0.29 6.36
CA THR A 81 7.24 1.04 7.43
C THR A 81 7.95 2.32 7.83
N ASP A 82 9.19 2.55 7.38
CA ASP A 82 9.93 3.78 7.67
C ASP A 82 9.47 4.92 6.76
N PRO A 83 8.84 5.99 7.30
CA PRO A 83 8.42 7.15 6.52
C PRO A 83 9.56 7.82 5.75
N ASN A 84 10.80 7.73 6.25
CA ASN A 84 11.97 8.32 5.61
C ASN A 84 12.45 7.52 4.39
N GLU A 85 12.12 6.23 4.32
CA GLU A 85 12.47 5.34 3.19
C GLU A 85 11.45 5.41 2.05
N MET A 86 10.24 5.95 2.29
CA MET A 86 9.16 5.93 1.30
C MET A 86 9.57 6.51 -0.06
N LYS A 87 10.31 7.63 -0.08
CA LYS A 87 10.81 8.23 -1.32
C LYS A 87 11.90 7.42 -2.01
N SER A 88 12.60 6.54 -1.29
CA SER A 88 13.64 5.68 -1.84
C SER A 88 13.03 4.67 -2.80
N PHE A 89 11.91 4.05 -2.41
CA PHE A 89 11.28 2.96 -3.16
C PHE A 89 10.04 3.36 -3.96
N ASP A 90 9.33 4.42 -3.57
CA ASP A 90 8.19 4.95 -4.34
C ASP A 90 8.54 6.31 -4.98
N ASN A 91 8.83 6.26 -6.28
CA ASN A 91 9.14 7.45 -7.07
C ASN A 91 7.97 8.44 -7.15
N ASN A 92 6.73 8.00 -6.90
CA ASN A 92 5.56 8.87 -6.94
C ASN A 92 5.39 9.69 -5.65
N THR A 93 6.02 9.29 -4.55
CA THR A 93 5.95 10.05 -3.29
C THR A 93 6.82 11.31 -3.38
N ASP A 94 6.23 12.45 -3.04
CA ASP A 94 6.92 13.74 -2.92
C ASP A 94 7.26 14.06 -1.45
N VAL A 95 6.31 13.86 -0.52
CA VAL A 95 6.52 14.05 0.92
C VAL A 95 5.74 13.00 1.70
N CYS A 96 6.30 12.54 2.82
CA CYS A 96 5.62 11.68 3.78
C CYS A 96 5.87 12.25 5.18
N ASP A 97 4.83 12.81 5.79
CA ASP A 97 4.87 13.36 7.15
C ASP A 97 4.18 12.40 8.11
N VAL A 98 4.75 12.21 9.30
CA VAL A 98 4.09 11.49 10.39
C VAL A 98 3.19 12.48 11.14
N LEU A 99 1.88 12.25 11.11
CA LEU A 99 0.90 13.05 11.84
C LEU A 99 0.78 12.58 13.29
N ASP A 100 0.72 11.27 13.50
CA ASP A 100 0.72 10.62 14.81
C ASP A 100 1.60 9.37 14.80
N ASP A 101 2.36 9.21 15.87
CA ASP A 101 3.02 7.97 16.24
C ASP A 101 2.18 7.31 17.35
N VAL A 102 1.26 6.42 16.95
CA VAL A 102 0.20 5.91 17.83
C VAL A 102 0.77 4.89 18.81
N ASP A 103 1.54 3.94 18.29
CA ASP A 103 2.28 2.93 19.04
C ASP A 103 3.42 2.34 18.17
N ASP A 104 4.13 1.34 18.69
CA ASP A 104 5.24 0.66 18.00
C ASP A 104 4.83 -0.02 16.67
N HIS A 105 3.53 -0.13 16.40
CA HIS A 105 2.97 -0.86 15.27
C HIS A 105 2.04 -0.02 14.39
N THR A 106 1.70 1.20 14.79
CA THR A 106 0.64 1.99 14.15
C THR A 106 1.07 3.45 14.05
N LYS A 107 0.97 4.02 12.84
CA LYS A 107 1.23 5.44 12.58
C LYS A 107 0.14 6.04 11.71
N VAL A 108 -0.09 7.34 11.85
CA VAL A 108 -0.90 8.12 10.90
C VAL A 108 0.05 8.93 10.02
N LEU A 109 -0.08 8.77 8.71
CA LEU A 109 0.80 9.39 7.72
C LEU A 109 0.02 10.33 6.80
N HIS A 110 0.62 11.48 6.49
CA HIS A 110 0.21 12.35 5.38
C HIS A 110 1.19 12.19 4.23
N VAL A 111 0.75 11.53 3.16
CA VAL A 111 1.57 11.29 1.97
C VAL A 111 1.10 12.20 0.85
N ARG A 112 2.02 12.98 0.29
CA ARG A 112 1.77 13.83 -0.89
C ARG A 112 2.50 13.23 -2.08
N ALA A 113 1.77 12.97 -3.15
CA ALA A 113 2.28 12.39 -4.37
C ALA A 113 2.60 13.46 -5.42
N LYS A 114 3.61 13.18 -6.25
CA LYS A 114 3.98 14.01 -7.40
C LYS A 114 2.83 14.07 -8.41
N ALA A 115 2.66 15.23 -9.04
CA ALA A 115 1.69 15.40 -10.11
C ALA A 115 2.11 14.58 -11.34
N VAL A 116 1.17 13.87 -11.95
CA VAL A 116 1.33 13.21 -13.24
C VAL A 116 0.58 14.03 -14.28
N PHE A 117 1.29 14.77 -15.12
CA PHE A 117 0.67 15.63 -16.15
C PHE A 117 -0.28 14.81 -17.05
N PRO A 118 -1.51 15.28 -17.36
CA PRO A 118 -2.10 16.59 -17.05
C PRO A 118 -3.02 16.59 -15.81
N THR A 119 -2.70 15.83 -14.77
CA THR A 119 -3.57 15.67 -13.60
C THR A 119 -3.01 16.37 -12.36
N THR A 120 -3.91 16.82 -11.49
CA THR A 120 -3.57 17.42 -10.19
C THR A 120 -2.82 16.44 -9.29
N ALA A 121 -1.93 16.94 -8.45
CA ALA A 121 -1.30 16.13 -7.41
C ALA A 121 -2.34 15.53 -6.45
N ARG A 122 -2.00 14.39 -5.84
CA ARG A 122 -2.86 13.73 -4.84
C ARG A 122 -2.18 13.78 -3.48
N ASP A 123 -2.99 13.85 -2.44
CA ASP A 123 -2.56 13.57 -1.09
C ASP A 123 -3.40 12.44 -0.47
N PHE A 124 -2.82 11.80 0.52
CA PHE A 124 -3.38 10.66 1.23
C PHE A 124 -3.16 10.88 2.72
N VAL A 125 -4.21 10.70 3.52
CA VAL A 125 -4.09 10.62 4.98
C VAL A 125 -4.49 9.21 5.36
N VAL A 126 -3.56 8.44 5.92
CA VAL A 126 -3.73 7.00 6.15
C VAL A 126 -3.23 6.59 7.53
N VAL A 127 -3.97 5.69 8.18
CA VAL A 127 -3.43 4.86 9.28
C VAL A 127 -2.69 3.73 8.60
N THR A 128 -1.44 3.50 9.00
CA THR A 128 -0.63 2.35 8.59
C THR A 128 -0.29 1.52 9.81
N ALA A 129 -0.60 0.22 9.77
CA ALA A 129 -0.32 -0.70 10.84
C ALA A 129 0.50 -1.91 10.35
N ILE A 130 1.37 -2.42 11.22
CA ILE A 130 2.16 -3.64 11.01
C ILE A 130 1.76 -4.73 12.00
N GLY A 131 1.70 -5.98 11.55
CA GLY A 131 1.41 -7.14 12.37
C GLY A 131 1.93 -8.44 11.76
N HIS A 132 1.51 -9.56 12.32
CA HIS A 132 1.89 -10.90 11.86
C HIS A 132 0.64 -11.76 11.66
N LEU A 133 0.71 -12.70 10.72
CA LEU A 133 -0.30 -13.76 10.62
C LEU A 133 -0.17 -14.77 11.75
N ALA A 134 -1.13 -15.70 11.82
CA ALA A 134 -1.16 -16.78 12.80
C ALA A 134 0.08 -17.70 12.74
N ASP A 135 0.77 -17.77 11.59
CA ASP A 135 2.04 -18.48 11.44
C ASP A 135 3.23 -17.79 12.13
N LYS A 136 3.04 -16.54 12.59
CA LYS A 136 4.01 -15.65 13.22
C LYS A 136 5.22 -15.27 12.36
N SER A 137 5.35 -15.83 11.16
CA SER A 137 6.48 -15.58 10.25
C SER A 137 6.09 -14.65 9.11
N THR A 138 4.84 -14.68 8.67
CA THR A 138 4.33 -13.78 7.64
C THR A 138 3.99 -12.42 8.27
N ILE A 139 4.63 -11.37 7.77
CA ILE A 139 4.41 -9.99 8.21
C ILE A 139 3.34 -9.35 7.33
N VAL A 140 2.46 -8.57 7.94
CA VAL A 140 1.40 -7.82 7.26
C VAL A 140 1.58 -6.34 7.55
N ILE A 141 1.57 -5.52 6.51
CA ILE A 141 1.50 -4.06 6.60
C ILE A 141 0.22 -3.64 5.90
N ALA A 142 -0.65 -2.89 6.55
CA ALA A 142 -1.91 -2.45 5.96
C ALA A 142 -2.17 -0.97 6.23
N SER A 143 -2.71 -0.29 5.24
CA SER A 143 -3.06 1.12 5.30
C SER A 143 -4.48 1.39 4.79
N ARG A 144 -5.19 2.30 5.45
CA ARG A 144 -6.53 2.77 5.06
C ARG A 144 -6.69 4.26 5.34
N SER A 145 -7.49 4.93 4.53
CA SER A 145 -7.73 6.36 4.68
C SER A 145 -8.55 6.71 5.91
N VAL A 146 -8.24 7.89 6.46
CA VAL A 146 -8.75 8.47 7.70
C VAL A 146 -8.80 10.00 7.51
N GLU A 147 -9.69 10.66 8.23
CA GLU A 147 -9.66 12.12 8.37
C GLU A 147 -8.79 12.52 9.56
N HIS A 148 -7.98 13.57 9.41
CA HIS A 148 -7.08 14.02 10.47
C HIS A 148 -7.07 15.54 10.58
N ALA A 149 -7.19 16.08 11.80
CA ALA A 149 -7.29 17.52 12.04
C ALA A 149 -6.07 18.31 11.58
N HIS A 150 -4.86 17.73 11.68
CA HIS A 150 -3.61 18.34 11.20
C HIS A 150 -3.35 18.17 9.69
N ALA A 151 -4.23 17.47 8.97
CA ALA A 151 -4.16 17.34 7.52
C ALA A 151 -5.53 17.61 6.87
N PRO A 152 -6.08 18.84 7.04
CA PRO A 152 -7.32 19.23 6.40
C PRO A 152 -7.20 19.18 4.87
N ILE A 153 -8.34 19.27 4.17
CA ILE A 153 -8.34 19.28 2.71
C ILE A 153 -7.60 20.52 2.21
N ASP A 154 -6.58 20.30 1.39
CA ASP A 154 -5.83 21.35 0.70
C ASP A 154 -6.30 21.43 -0.77
N PRO A 155 -6.79 22.59 -1.25
CA PRO A 155 -7.26 22.75 -2.63
C PRO A 155 -6.17 22.54 -3.70
N CYS A 156 -4.88 22.53 -3.32
CA CYS A 156 -3.77 22.22 -4.23
C CYS A 156 -3.70 20.72 -4.58
N TYR A 157 -4.38 19.87 -3.81
CA TYR A 157 -4.35 18.42 -3.95
C TYR A 157 -5.77 17.85 -4.11
N VAL A 158 -5.87 16.74 -4.84
CA VAL A 158 -7.05 15.89 -4.79
C VAL A 158 -6.84 14.86 -3.67
N ARG A 159 -7.65 14.92 -2.61
CA ARG A 159 -7.63 13.92 -1.52
C ARG A 159 -8.08 12.57 -2.07
N ALA A 160 -7.15 11.63 -2.16
CA ALA A 160 -7.44 10.26 -2.54
C ALA A 160 -7.95 9.46 -1.34
N THR A 161 -8.81 8.47 -1.61
CA THR A 161 -9.33 7.52 -0.61
C THR A 161 -8.71 6.16 -0.84
N THR A 162 -7.86 5.73 0.09
CA THR A 162 -7.32 4.38 0.16
C THR A 162 -8.31 3.49 0.89
N TYR A 163 -9.06 2.67 0.16
CA TYR A 163 -9.97 1.68 0.74
C TYR A 163 -9.21 0.58 1.48
N LEU A 164 -8.08 0.14 0.90
CA LEU A 164 -7.10 -0.72 1.52
C LEU A 164 -5.83 -0.76 0.64
N SER A 165 -4.67 -0.60 1.25
CA SER A 165 -3.39 -0.90 0.59
C SER A 165 -2.43 -1.58 1.56
N GLY A 166 -1.37 -2.18 1.05
CA GLY A 166 -0.30 -2.69 1.89
C GLY A 166 0.43 -3.90 1.30
N TYR A 167 1.10 -4.62 2.18
CA TYR A 167 2.02 -5.70 1.83
C TYR A 167 1.82 -6.91 2.74
N LEU A 168 1.85 -8.09 2.13
CA LEU A 168 2.04 -9.36 2.83
C LEU A 168 3.43 -9.88 2.49
N LEU A 169 4.28 -10.06 3.50
CA LEU A 169 5.66 -10.50 3.34
C LEU A 169 5.79 -11.91 3.93
N ARG A 170 5.85 -12.90 3.05
CA ARG A 170 5.97 -14.32 3.42
C ARG A 170 7.44 -14.75 3.28
N PRO A 171 8.14 -15.10 4.36
CA PRO A 171 9.50 -15.64 4.24
C PRO A 171 9.52 -16.91 3.37
N THR A 172 10.47 -16.97 2.43
CA THR A 172 10.75 -18.17 1.63
C THR A 172 12.10 -18.80 2.01
N SER A 173 12.99 -18.01 2.58
CA SER A 173 14.25 -18.42 3.23
C SER A 173 14.66 -17.34 4.25
N PRO A 174 15.77 -17.51 5.00
CA PRO A 174 16.31 -16.44 5.84
C PRO A 174 16.65 -15.15 5.08
N SER A 175 16.97 -15.23 3.79
CA SER A 175 17.42 -14.14 2.93
C SER A 175 16.49 -13.89 1.72
N SER A 176 15.25 -14.38 1.76
CA SER A 176 14.28 -14.17 0.68
C SER A 176 12.85 -14.19 1.21
N CYS A 177 12.00 -13.38 0.60
CA CYS A 177 10.56 -13.36 0.87
C CYS A 177 9.74 -13.17 -0.40
N GLU A 178 8.54 -13.76 -0.40
CA GLU A 178 7.48 -13.45 -1.35
C GLU A 178 6.71 -12.24 -0.84
N VAL A 179 6.57 -11.24 -1.71
CA VAL A 179 5.85 -10.00 -1.45
C VAL A 179 4.56 -10.01 -2.23
N THR A 180 3.43 -9.93 -1.53
CA THR A 180 2.14 -9.61 -2.12
C THR A 180 1.79 -8.17 -1.79
N MET A 181 1.88 -7.28 -2.77
CA MET A 181 1.35 -5.92 -2.65
C MET A 181 -0.12 -5.90 -3.05
N LEU A 182 -0.95 -5.24 -2.25
CA LEU A 182 -2.37 -5.02 -2.54
C LEU A 182 -2.66 -3.52 -2.50
N VAL A 183 -3.41 -3.03 -3.49
CA VAL A 183 -3.81 -1.62 -3.56
C VAL A 183 -5.24 -1.53 -4.08
N HIS A 184 -6.13 -0.91 -3.31
CA HIS A 184 -7.48 -0.56 -3.73
C HIS A 184 -7.77 0.86 -3.23
N MET A 185 -7.84 1.79 -4.18
CA MET A 185 -7.97 3.22 -3.88
C MET A 185 -8.78 3.95 -4.96
N ASN A 186 -9.48 4.99 -4.55
CA ASN A 186 -10.09 5.99 -5.41
C ASN A 186 -9.21 7.24 -5.40
N LEU A 187 -8.65 7.59 -6.56
CA LEU A 187 -7.74 8.74 -6.69
C LEU A 187 -8.45 10.07 -6.94
N GLY A 188 -9.78 10.05 -7.01
CA GLY A 188 -10.62 11.21 -7.27
C GLY A 188 -10.41 11.82 -8.66
N GLY A 189 -11.35 12.69 -9.01
CA GLY A 189 -11.37 13.38 -10.31
C GLY A 189 -11.52 12.43 -11.51
N SER A 190 -11.36 12.99 -12.71
CA SER A 190 -11.40 12.23 -13.95
C SER A 190 -9.99 11.91 -14.43
N LEU A 191 -9.53 10.69 -14.16
CA LEU A 191 -8.25 10.21 -14.68
C LEU A 191 -8.39 9.70 -16.13
N PRO A 192 -7.53 10.14 -17.06
CA PRO A 192 -7.39 9.49 -18.35
C PRO A 192 -7.10 7.99 -18.22
N SER A 193 -7.66 7.17 -19.10
CA SER A 193 -7.52 5.71 -19.05
C SER A 193 -6.06 5.22 -19.06
N PHE A 194 -5.15 5.96 -19.72
CA PHE A 194 -3.74 5.62 -19.71
C PHE A 194 -3.10 5.77 -18.32
N ILE A 195 -3.53 6.76 -17.52
CA ILE A 195 -3.04 6.95 -16.14
C ILE A 195 -3.60 5.85 -15.24
N ILE A 196 -4.88 5.51 -15.40
CA ILE A 196 -5.50 4.38 -14.69
C ILE A 196 -4.71 3.09 -14.98
N ASN A 197 -4.37 2.83 -16.25
CA ASN A 197 -3.60 1.66 -16.64
C ASN A 197 -2.17 1.68 -16.08
N MET A 198 -1.48 2.82 -16.18
CA MET A 198 -0.14 3.01 -15.62
C MET A 198 -0.11 2.70 -14.12
N LEU A 199 -1.08 3.21 -13.36
CA LEU A 199 -1.19 2.99 -11.92
C LEU A 199 -1.57 1.54 -11.58
N ALA A 200 -2.39 0.91 -12.42
CA ALA A 200 -2.83 -0.47 -12.22
C ALA A 200 -1.75 -1.51 -12.54
N VAL A 201 -0.79 -1.18 -13.40
CA VAL A 201 0.15 -2.16 -13.97
C VAL A 201 1.60 -1.73 -13.79
N ASP A 202 1.97 -0.56 -14.30
CA ASP A 202 3.38 -0.15 -14.37
C ASP A 202 3.91 0.30 -13.00
N ALA A 203 3.11 1.04 -12.21
CA ALA A 203 3.52 1.48 -10.88
C ALA A 203 3.83 0.30 -9.93
N PRO A 204 2.98 -0.74 -9.80
CA PRO A 204 3.31 -1.95 -9.05
C PRO A 204 4.59 -2.65 -9.49
N ILE A 205 4.81 -2.80 -10.80
CA ILE A 205 6.00 -3.44 -11.36
C ILE A 205 7.24 -2.63 -10.99
N HIS A 206 7.21 -1.32 -11.21
CA HIS A 206 8.33 -0.44 -10.88
C HIS A 206 8.63 -0.43 -9.39
N LEU A 207 7.61 -0.42 -8.52
CA LEU A 207 7.81 -0.43 -7.08
C LEU A 207 8.49 -1.74 -6.63
N LEU A 208 7.96 -2.90 -7.00
CA LEU A 208 8.59 -4.18 -6.62
C LEU A 208 9.99 -4.35 -7.25
N GLY A 209 10.19 -3.91 -8.49
CA GLY A 209 11.51 -3.88 -9.13
C GLY A 209 12.50 -2.95 -8.43
N LYS A 210 12.03 -1.79 -7.93
CA LYS A 210 12.83 -0.86 -7.14
C LYS A 210 13.23 -1.46 -5.79
N LEU A 211 12.31 -2.14 -5.10
CA LEU A 211 12.61 -2.87 -3.87
C LEU A 211 13.68 -3.95 -4.11
N ARG A 212 13.58 -4.73 -5.19
CA ARG A 212 14.64 -5.68 -5.59
C ARG A 212 15.98 -4.99 -5.79
N THR A 213 15.99 -3.85 -6.47
CA THR A 213 17.23 -3.11 -6.76
C THR A 213 17.88 -2.55 -5.50
N LEU A 214 17.09 -2.04 -4.56
CA LEU A 214 17.58 -1.39 -3.35
C LEU A 214 17.99 -2.37 -2.25
N TYR A 215 17.26 -3.49 -2.13
CA TYR A 215 17.28 -4.30 -0.92
C TYR A 215 17.64 -5.77 -1.16
N ALA A 216 17.80 -6.23 -2.41
CA ALA A 216 18.31 -7.58 -2.63
C ALA A 216 19.73 -7.71 -2.07
N GLU A 217 19.95 -8.68 -1.20
CA GLU A 217 21.27 -9.10 -0.79
C GLU A 217 21.99 -9.70 -2.00
N VAL A 218 23.22 -9.25 -2.26
CA VAL A 218 24.11 -9.91 -3.20
C VAL A 218 24.66 -11.12 -2.45
N GLU A 219 24.40 -12.33 -2.96
CA GLU A 219 25.14 -13.51 -2.51
C GLU A 219 26.62 -13.23 -2.81
N HIS A 220 27.40 -12.97 -1.76
CA HIS A 220 28.84 -13.09 -1.86
C HIS A 220 29.09 -14.58 -2.04
N ASP A 221 29.51 -14.99 -3.23
CA ASP A 221 30.15 -16.29 -3.44
C ASP A 221 31.27 -16.39 -2.41
N ILE A 222 31.07 -17.24 -1.41
CA ILE A 222 32.13 -17.66 -0.51
C ILE A 222 32.97 -18.60 -1.37
N ASP A 223 34.04 -18.06 -1.96
CA ASP A 223 35.12 -18.87 -2.49
C ASP A 223 35.61 -19.77 -1.35
N GLU A 224 35.36 -21.08 -1.47
CA GLU A 224 35.94 -22.11 -0.63
C GLU A 224 37.44 -22.19 -0.94
N ASP A 225 38.28 -21.67 -0.03
CA ASP A 225 39.72 -21.98 0.06
C ASP A 225 39.96 -23.33 0.78
#